data_AF-A0A0D6JWR4-F1
#
_entry.id   AF-A0A0D6JWR4-F1
#
_cell.length_a   1.000
_cell.length_b   1.000
_cell.length_c   1.000
_cell.angle_alpha   90.00
_cell.angle_beta   90.00
_cell.angle_gamma   90.00
#
_symmetry.space_group_name_H-M   'P 1'
#
loop_
_entity.id
_entity.type
_entity.pdbx_description
1 polymer ?
#
loop_
_entity_poly.entity_id
_entity_poly.type
_entity_poly.pdbx_seq_one_letter_code
_entity_poly.pdbx_strand_id
1 'polypeptide(L)'
;MGLAAVFAGITMLLVVLAFAYRQLLLLFVALPFGATTYFMYAHVSGRLEERFRRTPARADAGLGLRATADSLGLDFVSLGTQPVAVLANPDRTEKPGVDSFRDALAASDDVFDALAGVERSQTSR
;
A
#
# COMPACT_ATOMS: atom_id res chain seq x y z
N MET A 1 10.52 5.47 5.56
CA MET A 1 11.65 4.91 4.76
C MET A 1 12.98 5.61 5.03
N GLY A 2 13.04 6.94 5.12
CA GLY A 2 14.32 7.68 5.25
C GLY A 2 15.18 7.34 6.48
N LEU A 3 14.60 7.26 7.68
CA LEU A 3 15.38 7.04 8.91
C LEU A 3 15.98 5.61 8.99
N ALA A 4 15.24 4.58 8.55
CA ALA A 4 15.69 3.17 8.56
C ALA A 4 17.00 2.97 7.80
N ALA A 5 17.07 3.57 6.60
CA ALA A 5 18.20 3.45 5.70
C ALA A 5 19.46 4.10 6.29
N VAL A 6 19.31 5.22 6.99
CA VAL A 6 20.41 5.91 7.68
C VAL A 6 20.95 5.06 8.82
N PHE A 7 20.07 4.50 9.65
CA PHE A 7 20.47 3.62 10.75
C PHE A 7 21.15 2.34 10.23
N ALA A 8 20.62 1.73 9.16
CA ALA A 8 21.25 0.57 8.51
C ALA A 8 22.64 0.89 7.96
N GLY A 9 22.81 2.07 7.33
CA GLY A 9 24.09 2.54 6.81
C GLY A 9 25.13 2.74 7.92
N ILE A 10 24.74 3.35 9.04
CA ILE A 10 25.63 3.56 10.19
C ILE A 10 26.01 2.22 10.83
N THR A 11 25.08 1.28 11.01
CA THR A 11 25.41 -0.07 11.53
C THR A 11 26.38 -0.81 10.63
N MET A 12 26.16 -0.77 9.30
CA MET A 12 27.06 -1.40 8.34
C MET A 12 28.48 -0.79 8.41
N LEU A 13 28.58 0.54 8.49
CA LEU A 13 29.85 1.23 8.61
C LEU A 13 30.57 0.87 9.92
N LEU A 14 29.86 0.81 11.05
CA LEU A 14 30.42 0.39 12.34
C LEU A 14 30.93 -1.05 12.32
N VAL A 15 30.23 -1.97 11.65
CA VAL A 15 30.67 -3.38 11.51
C VAL A 15 31.93 -3.48 10.66
N VAL A 16 31.97 -2.78 9.51
CA VAL A 16 33.17 -2.75 8.65
C VAL A 16 34.36 -2.13 9.40
N LEU A 17 34.14 -1.05 10.14
CA LEU A 17 35.16 -0.41 10.95
C LEU A 17 35.64 -1.31 12.09
N ALA A 18 34.73 -1.99 12.79
CA ALA A 18 35.08 -2.92 13.85
C ALA A 18 35.99 -4.04 13.35
N PHE A 19 35.72 -4.56 12.15
CA PHE A 19 36.53 -5.60 11.51
C PHE A 19 37.89 -5.05 11.05
N ALA A 20 37.93 -3.89 10.42
CA ALA A 20 39.15 -3.26 9.92
C ALA A 20 40.16 -2.92 11.04
N TYR A 21 39.68 -2.48 12.20
CA TYR A 21 40.53 -2.03 13.31
C TYR A 21 40.78 -3.10 14.39
N ARG A 22 40.28 -4.34 14.23
CA ARG A 22 40.31 -5.42 15.24
C ARG A 22 39.81 -5.03 16.64
N GLN A 23 39.00 -3.97 16.77
CA GLN A 23 38.51 -3.49 18.06
C GLN A 23 37.16 -4.11 18.40
N LEU A 24 37.19 -5.11 19.29
CA LEU A 24 36.01 -5.82 19.81
C LEU A 24 34.98 -4.89 20.48
N LEU A 25 35.39 -3.71 20.96
CA LEU A 25 34.50 -2.71 21.55
C LEU A 25 33.47 -2.15 20.55
N LEU A 26 33.83 -1.97 19.28
CA LEU A 26 32.91 -1.45 18.26
C LEU A 26 31.80 -2.45 17.92
N LEU A 27 32.06 -3.77 18.05
CA LEU A 27 31.02 -4.80 17.91
C LEU A 27 29.98 -4.73 19.02
N PHE A 28 30.38 -4.41 20.25
CA PHE A 28 29.46 -4.28 21.37
C PHE A 28 28.55 -3.05 21.24
N VAL A 29 29.03 -1.98 20.59
CA VAL A 29 28.24 -0.79 20.24
C VAL A 29 27.35 -1.01 19.01
N ALA A 30 27.80 -1.82 18.05
CA ALA A 30 27.01 -2.18 16.87
C ALA A 30 25.81 -3.07 17.23
N LEU A 31 25.94 -3.90 18.27
CA LEU A 31 24.89 -4.81 18.76
C LEU A 31 23.55 -4.12 19.08
N PRO A 32 23.49 -3.08 19.94
CA PRO A 32 22.25 -2.37 20.24
C PRO A 32 21.71 -1.62 19.02
N PHE A 33 22.60 -1.08 18.16
CA PHE A 33 22.18 -0.33 16.98
C PHE A 33 21.57 -1.25 15.90
N GLY A 34 22.18 -2.42 15.67
CA GLY A 34 21.64 -3.49 14.84
C GLY A 34 20.33 -4.03 15.40
N ALA A 35 20.22 -4.18 16.72
CA ALA A 35 18.96 -4.55 17.37
C ALA A 35 17.86 -3.51 17.10
N THR A 36 18.13 -2.21 17.25
CA THR A 36 17.13 -1.17 16.91
C THR A 36 16.70 -1.21 15.45
N THR A 37 17.63 -1.39 14.49
CA THR A 37 17.28 -1.50 13.07
C THR A 37 16.44 -2.74 12.79
N TYR A 38 16.79 -3.86 13.43
CA TYR A 38 16.04 -5.12 13.32
C TYR A 38 14.64 -4.97 13.90
N PHE A 39 14.50 -4.39 15.09
CA PHE A 39 13.21 -4.12 15.72
C PHE A 39 12.39 -3.12 14.92
N MET A 40 13.01 -2.08 14.34
CA MET A 40 12.29 -1.11 13.52
C MET A 40 11.82 -1.73 12.20
N TYR A 41 12.62 -2.58 11.58
CA TYR A 41 12.20 -3.33 10.39
C TYR A 41 11.08 -4.31 10.72
N ALA A 42 11.23 -5.11 11.78
CA ALA A 42 10.22 -6.06 12.24
C ALA A 42 8.90 -5.37 12.64
N HIS A 43 8.98 -4.22 13.32
CA HIS A 43 7.82 -3.48 13.80
C HIS A 43 7.11 -2.70 12.68
N VAL A 44 7.83 -2.27 11.64
CA VAL A 44 7.24 -1.58 10.49
C VAL A 44 6.76 -2.56 9.41
N SER A 45 7.40 -3.73 9.26
CA SER A 45 7.11 -4.71 8.21
C SER A 45 5.99 -5.69 8.56
N GLY A 46 5.60 -5.83 9.83
CA GLY A 46 4.57 -6.80 10.25
C GLY A 46 3.15 -6.51 9.73
N ARG A 47 2.86 -5.30 9.25
CA ARG A 47 1.50 -4.88 8.86
C ARG A 47 1.10 -5.24 7.42
N LEU A 48 1.99 -5.85 6.64
CA LEU A 48 1.71 -6.23 5.25
C LEU A 48 1.25 -7.68 5.10
N GLU A 49 1.59 -8.57 6.05
CA GLU A 49 1.28 -10.00 5.98
C GLU A 49 -0.23 -10.30 6.09
N GLU A 50 -0.99 -9.44 6.79
CA GLU A 50 -2.43 -9.64 7.01
C GLU A 50 -3.29 -9.25 5.80
N ARG A 51 -2.80 -8.40 4.89
CA ARG A 51 -3.57 -7.90 3.74
C ARG A 51 -3.65 -8.87 2.57
N PHE A 52 -2.76 -9.85 2.49
CA PHE A 52 -2.66 -10.73 1.31
C PHE A 52 -3.34 -12.09 1.47
N ARG A 53 -4.12 -12.32 2.54
CA ARG A 53 -4.71 -13.66 2.77
C ARG A 53 -6.03 -13.94 2.07
N ARG A 54 -6.54 -13.05 1.21
CA ARG A 54 -7.85 -13.31 0.57
C ARG A 54 -8.16 -12.58 -0.73
N THR A 55 -7.21 -12.52 -1.66
CA THR A 55 -7.56 -12.14 -3.03
C THR A 55 -6.95 -13.16 -3.97
N PRO A 56 -7.73 -14.13 -4.51
CA PRO A 56 -7.26 -14.80 -5.72
C PRO A 56 -7.00 -13.69 -6.73
N ALA A 57 -5.79 -13.64 -7.28
CA ALA A 57 -5.43 -12.69 -8.33
C ALA A 57 -6.37 -12.87 -9.53
N ARG A 58 -7.50 -12.16 -9.51
CA ARG A 58 -8.47 -12.08 -10.59
C ARG A 58 -8.27 -10.71 -11.19
N ALA A 59 -7.50 -10.71 -12.27
CA ALA A 59 -7.31 -9.63 -13.23
C ALA A 59 -7.86 -8.25 -12.80
N ASP A 60 -7.08 -7.49 -12.06
CA ASP A 60 -7.31 -6.05 -11.85
C ASP A 60 -7.24 -5.26 -13.19
N ALA A 61 -6.94 -5.93 -14.31
CA ALA A 61 -6.83 -5.38 -15.65
C ALA A 61 -8.17 -5.10 -16.36
N GLY A 62 -9.32 -5.42 -15.74
CA GLY A 62 -10.64 -5.23 -16.36
C GLY A 62 -11.41 -3.97 -15.94
N LEU A 63 -10.98 -3.29 -14.86
CA LEU A 63 -11.72 -2.14 -14.33
C LEU A 63 -11.66 -0.97 -15.31
N GLY A 64 -12.82 -0.55 -15.81
CA GLY A 64 -12.94 0.54 -16.79
C GLY A 64 -12.79 0.11 -18.25
N LEU A 65 -12.58 -1.18 -18.56
CA LEU A 65 -12.47 -1.63 -19.96
C LEU A 65 -13.75 -1.33 -20.77
N ARG A 66 -14.93 -1.48 -20.14
CA ARG A 66 -16.21 -1.15 -20.76
C ARG A 66 -16.35 0.36 -21.04
N ALA A 67 -15.97 1.21 -20.09
CA ALA A 67 -15.93 2.66 -20.28
C ALA A 67 -14.94 3.07 -21.37
N THR A 68 -13.78 2.42 -21.45
CA THR A 68 -12.80 2.65 -22.52
C THR A 68 -13.33 2.19 -23.88
N ALA A 69 -13.96 1.03 -23.95
CA ALA A 69 -14.57 0.53 -25.19
C ALA A 69 -15.66 1.49 -25.68
N ASP A 70 -16.53 1.97 -24.78
CA ASP A 70 -17.56 2.98 -25.08
C ASP A 70 -16.93 4.29 -25.60
N SER A 71 -15.91 4.82 -24.90
CA SER A 71 -15.18 6.02 -25.32
C SER A 71 -14.46 5.86 -26.67
N LEU A 72 -14.07 4.65 -27.06
CA LEU A 72 -13.39 4.35 -28.32
C LEU A 72 -14.36 3.86 -29.41
N GLY A 73 -15.65 3.69 -29.11
CA GLY A 73 -16.64 3.12 -30.02
C GLY A 73 -16.38 1.66 -30.40
N LEU A 74 -15.81 0.88 -29.48
CA LEU A 74 -15.48 -0.54 -29.67
C LEU A 74 -16.55 -1.45 -29.06
N ASP A 75 -16.70 -2.64 -29.65
CA ASP A 75 -17.50 -3.70 -29.05
C ASP A 75 -16.88 -4.23 -27.75
N PHE A 76 -17.71 -4.50 -26.75
CA PHE A 76 -17.29 -5.04 -25.45
C PHE A 76 -18.12 -6.27 -25.06
N VAL A 77 -17.43 -7.34 -24.66
CA VAL A 77 -18.07 -8.58 -24.16
C VAL A 77 -17.90 -8.67 -22.65
N SER A 78 -19.00 -8.60 -21.91
CA SER A 78 -18.99 -8.74 -20.45
C SER A 78 -18.80 -10.20 -20.03
N LEU A 79 -17.88 -10.44 -19.10
CA LEU A 79 -17.64 -11.76 -18.49
C LEU A 79 -18.29 -11.92 -17.10
N GLY A 80 -18.95 -10.88 -16.59
CA GLY A 80 -19.61 -10.87 -15.28
C GLY A 80 -19.41 -9.57 -14.52
N THR A 81 -19.86 -9.55 -13.26
CA THR A 81 -19.73 -8.41 -12.34
C THR A 81 -18.68 -8.73 -11.27
N GLN A 82 -17.78 -7.78 -10.99
CA GLN A 82 -16.77 -7.91 -9.95
C GLN A 82 -16.99 -6.86 -8.85
N PRO A 83 -17.10 -7.26 -7.58
CA PRO A 83 -17.17 -6.30 -6.48
C PRO A 83 -15.80 -5.63 -6.29
N VAL A 84 -15.79 -4.30 -6.19
CA VAL A 84 -14.59 -3.48 -5.97
C VAL A 84 -14.78 -2.67 -4.69
N ALA A 85 -13.78 -2.67 -3.82
CA ALA A 85 -13.77 -1.90 -2.58
C ALA A 85 -12.62 -0.90 -2.60
N VAL A 86 -12.92 0.36 -2.28
CA VAL A 86 -11.91 1.41 -2.09
C VAL A 86 -11.50 1.41 -0.63
N LEU A 87 -10.26 1.00 -0.35
CA LEU A 87 -9.72 0.90 1.01
C LEU A 87 -8.78 2.07 1.32
N ALA A 88 -9.09 2.82 2.37
CA ALA A 88 -8.17 3.80 2.95
C ALA A 88 -7.17 3.13 3.90
N ASN A 89 -5.97 3.69 4.02
CA ASN A 89 -5.06 3.28 5.09
C ASN A 89 -5.64 3.75 6.45
N PRO A 90 -5.92 2.86 7.41
CA PRO A 90 -6.57 3.22 8.67
C PRO A 90 -5.79 4.26 9.48
N ASP A 91 -4.45 4.25 9.41
CA ASP A 91 -3.60 5.22 10.13
C ASP A 91 -3.60 6.62 9.49
N ARG A 92 -4.36 6.83 8.41
CA ARG A 92 -4.26 8.01 7.53
C ARG A 92 -5.62 8.55 7.14
N THR A 93 -6.70 8.07 7.76
CA THR A 93 -8.08 8.47 7.48
C THR A 93 -8.36 9.92 7.88
N GLU A 94 -7.74 10.39 8.96
CA GLU A 94 -7.86 11.76 9.50
C GLU A 94 -7.27 12.88 8.61
N LYS A 95 -6.66 12.51 7.48
CA LYS A 95 -6.13 13.50 6.55
C LYS A 95 -7.28 14.24 5.88
N PRO A 96 -7.25 15.58 5.82
CA PRO A 96 -8.30 16.36 5.15
C PRO A 96 -8.59 15.91 3.72
N GLY A 97 -7.56 15.47 2.98
CA GLY A 97 -7.74 14.94 1.63
C GLY A 97 -8.42 13.56 1.56
N VAL A 98 -8.30 12.72 2.59
CA VAL A 98 -8.97 11.41 2.64
C VAL A 98 -10.44 11.59 3.03
N ASP A 99 -10.73 12.47 3.99
CA ASP A 99 -12.12 12.82 4.33
C ASP A 99 -12.82 13.52 3.16
N SER A 100 -12.18 14.51 2.52
CA SER A 100 -12.73 15.16 1.33
C SER A 100 -12.98 14.16 0.18
N PHE A 101 -12.10 13.18 0.01
CA PHE A 101 -12.31 12.13 -1.00
C PHE A 101 -13.46 11.18 -0.63
N ARG A 102 -13.63 10.84 0.66
CA ARG A 102 -14.79 10.08 1.15
C ARG A 102 -16.09 10.83 0.89
N ASP A 103 -16.12 12.14 1.15
CA ASP A 103 -17.30 12.98 0.95
C ASP A 103 -17.61 13.13 -0.55
N ALA A 104 -16.58 13.33 -1.38
CA ALA A 104 -16.74 13.35 -2.84
C ALA A 104 -17.31 12.03 -3.35
N LEU A 105 -16.73 10.90 -2.92
CA LEU A 105 -17.26 9.57 -3.24
C LEU A 105 -18.73 9.44 -2.81
N ALA A 106 -19.13 9.96 -1.65
CA ALA A 106 -20.52 9.91 -1.18
C ALA A 106 -21.49 10.74 -2.04
N ALA A 107 -21.01 11.80 -2.69
CA ALA A 107 -21.82 12.70 -3.50
C ALA A 107 -21.87 12.36 -5.00
N SER A 108 -20.91 11.58 -5.52
CA SER A 108 -20.71 11.35 -6.96
C SER A 108 -21.57 10.23 -7.59
N ASP A 109 -22.82 10.03 -7.16
CA ASP A 109 -23.71 9.02 -7.75
C ASP A 109 -23.92 9.26 -9.26
N ASP A 110 -24.07 10.53 -9.66
CA ASP A 110 -24.18 10.99 -11.04
C ASP A 110 -22.97 10.62 -11.91
N VAL A 111 -21.75 10.71 -11.34
CA VAL A 111 -20.52 10.33 -12.03
C VAL A 111 -20.47 8.83 -12.29
N PHE A 112 -20.89 8.02 -11.31
CA PHE A 112 -20.93 6.57 -11.48
C PHE A 112 -21.97 6.15 -12.52
N ASP A 113 -23.13 6.81 -12.54
CA ASP A 113 -24.18 6.57 -13.55
C ASP A 113 -23.73 6.94 -14.97
N ALA A 114 -22.81 7.90 -15.11
CA ALA A 114 -22.24 8.29 -16.40
C ALA A 114 -21.16 7.31 -16.91
N LEU A 115 -20.56 6.48 -16.04
CA LEU A 115 -19.48 5.56 -16.39
C LEU A 115 -20.03 4.21 -16.85
N ALA A 116 -19.88 3.90 -18.14
CA ALA A 116 -20.34 2.65 -18.70
C ALA A 116 -19.69 1.42 -18.01
N GLY A 117 -20.52 0.60 -17.37
CA GLY A 117 -20.08 -0.63 -16.68
C GLY A 117 -19.63 -0.46 -15.23
N VAL A 118 -19.82 0.73 -14.64
CA VAL A 118 -19.63 0.96 -13.22
C VAL A 118 -21.00 1.09 -12.56
N GLU A 119 -21.17 0.46 -11.40
CA GLU A 119 -22.39 0.56 -10.60
C GLU A 119 -22.01 0.71 -9.13
N ARG A 120 -22.70 1.61 -8.42
CA ARG A 120 -22.48 1.78 -6.99
C ARG A 120 -23.19 0.69 -6.20
N SER A 121 -22.42 -0.21 -5.60
CA SER A 121 -22.97 -1.19 -4.66
C SER A 121 -23.30 -0.51 -3.33
N GLN A 122 -24.59 -0.44 -2.97
CA GLN A 122 -25.05 0.08 -1.67
C GLN A 122 -24.88 -0.92 -0.52
N THR A 123 -23.88 -1.81 -0.58
CA THR A 123 -23.69 -2.81 0.47
C THR A 123 -23.13 -2.13 1.72
N SER A 124 -24.05 -1.69 2.59
CA SER A 124 -23.83 -1.29 3.97
C SER A 124 -23.10 -2.40 4.71
N ARG A 125 -21.83 -2.17 5.07
CA ARG A 125 -21.16 -2.94 6.11
C ARG A 125 -20.27 -2.06 6.96
#